data_AF-A0A2E7NYR5-F1
#
_entry.id   AF-A0A2E7NYR5-F1
#
_cell.length_a   1.000
_cell.length_b   1.000
_cell.length_c   1.000
_cell.angle_alpha   90.00
_cell.angle_beta   90.00
_cell.angle_gamma   90.00
#
_symmetry.space_group_name_H-M   'P 1'
#
loop_
_entity.id
_entity.type
_entity.pdbx_description
1 polymer ?
#
loop_
_entity_poly.entity_id
_entity_poly.type
_entity_poly.pdbx_seq_one_letter_code
_entity_poly.pdbx_strand_id
1 'polypeptide(L)'
;MELICARYSVDSQIEKFLSTGVGLNWESFQFELNGQRPGMFKSAIVFSGSTKLPDNSGEATWIGVQHWCGCLSELRRLLNSCDWSASVEDHDLHWDSLTLAYDPQK
;
A
#
# COMPACT_ATOMS: atom_id res chain seq x y z
N MET A 1 -2.81 2.52 -11.89
CA MET A 1 -2.96 2.53 -10.42
C MET A 1 -4.11 1.63 -10.00
N GLU A 2 -5.34 1.91 -10.41
CA GLU A 2 -6.54 1.11 -10.05
C GLU A 2 -6.37 -0.39 -10.35
N LEU A 3 -5.83 -0.76 -11.52
CA LEU A 3 -5.56 -2.17 -11.86
C LEU A 3 -4.54 -2.85 -10.93
N ILE A 4 -3.56 -2.09 -10.41
CA ILE A 4 -2.60 -2.62 -9.42
C ILE A 4 -3.33 -2.80 -8.10
N CYS A 5 -4.01 -1.76 -7.61
CA CYS A 5 -4.79 -1.84 -6.36
C CYS A 5 -5.81 -2.98 -6.37
N ALA A 6 -6.51 -3.21 -7.49
CA ALA A 6 -7.47 -4.29 -7.65
C ALA A 6 -6.83 -5.68 -7.56
N ARG A 7 -5.62 -5.88 -8.09
CA ARG A 7 -4.90 -7.17 -7.95
C ARG A 7 -4.49 -7.46 -6.51
N TYR A 8 -4.23 -6.41 -5.73
CA TYR A 8 -3.86 -6.50 -4.32
C TYR A 8 -5.06 -6.36 -3.38
N SER A 9 -6.29 -6.26 -3.91
CA SER A 9 -7.49 -6.20 -3.07
C SER A 9 -7.55 -7.43 -2.16
N VAL A 10 -7.92 -7.19 -0.91
CA VAL A 10 -8.14 -8.21 0.12
C VAL A 10 -9.63 -8.38 0.45
N ASP A 11 -10.53 -7.84 -0.37
CA ASP A 11 -11.97 -7.79 -0.06
C ASP A 11 -12.57 -9.19 0.11
N SER A 12 -12.17 -10.16 -0.71
CA SER A 12 -12.61 -11.55 -0.56
C SER A 12 -12.12 -12.20 0.74
N GLN A 13 -10.94 -11.80 1.21
CA GLN A 13 -10.32 -12.27 2.45
C GLN A 13 -11.01 -11.64 3.65
N ILE A 14 -11.41 -10.37 3.54
CA ILE A 14 -12.25 -9.67 4.53
C ILE A 14 -13.59 -10.39 4.66
N GLU A 15 -14.30 -10.62 3.57
CA GLU A 15 -15.60 -11.32 3.56
C GLU A 15 -15.49 -12.72 4.18
N LYS A 16 -14.43 -13.46 3.85
CA LYS A 16 -14.15 -14.77 4.44
C LYS A 16 -13.92 -14.66 5.95
N PHE A 17 -13.11 -13.71 6.40
CA PHE A 17 -12.84 -13.53 7.83
C PHE A 17 -14.11 -13.16 8.60
N LEU A 18 -14.93 -12.24 8.06
CA LEU A 18 -16.19 -11.81 8.68
C LEU A 18 -17.23 -12.94 8.75
N SER A 19 -17.25 -13.83 7.75
CA SER A 19 -18.22 -14.95 7.71
C SER A 19 -17.79 -16.18 8.49
N THR A 20 -16.48 -16.42 8.65
CA THR A 20 -15.96 -17.68 9.22
C THR A 20 -15.08 -17.51 10.46
N GLY A 21 -14.60 -16.29 10.74
CA GLY A 21 -13.55 -16.03 11.72
C GLY A 21 -12.17 -16.56 11.31
N VAL A 22 -12.02 -17.15 10.11
CA VAL A 22 -10.78 -17.77 9.64
C VAL A 22 -10.02 -16.81 8.72
N GLY A 23 -8.76 -16.55 9.06
CA GLY A 23 -7.86 -15.71 8.30
C GLY A 23 -7.38 -14.49 9.09
N LEU A 24 -6.86 -13.50 8.38
CA LEU A 24 -6.42 -12.23 8.96
C LEU A 24 -7.58 -11.23 8.99
N ASN A 25 -7.59 -10.36 9.99
CA ASN A 25 -8.55 -9.26 10.11
C ASN A 25 -8.15 -8.07 9.21
N TRP A 26 -8.10 -8.34 7.91
CA TRP A 26 -7.78 -7.35 6.90
C TRP A 26 -8.74 -6.15 6.94
N GLU A 27 -8.25 -5.00 6.49
CA GLU A 27 -9.06 -3.86 6.09
C GLU A 27 -8.76 -3.50 4.63
N SER A 28 -9.75 -2.92 3.94
CA SER A 28 -9.61 -2.53 2.55
C SER A 28 -8.67 -1.32 2.44
N PHE A 29 -7.85 -1.32 1.40
CA PHE A 29 -6.96 -0.21 1.11
C PHE A 29 -7.74 0.98 0.55
N GLN A 30 -7.83 2.05 1.34
CA GLN A 30 -8.50 3.28 0.97
C GLN A 30 -7.49 4.19 0.27
N PHE A 31 -7.81 4.64 -0.94
CA PHE A 31 -6.93 5.50 -1.70
C PHE A 31 -7.70 6.49 -2.57
N GLU A 32 -7.03 7.59 -2.91
CA GLU A 32 -7.52 8.66 -3.74
C GLU A 32 -6.55 8.90 -4.89
N LEU A 33 -7.11 9.22 -6.06
CA LEU A 33 -6.37 9.64 -7.25
C LEU A 33 -6.69 11.10 -7.52
N ASN A 34 -5.72 12.01 -7.31
CA ASN A 34 -5.95 13.40 -7.69
C ASN A 34 -5.56 13.58 -9.16
N GLY A 35 -6.57 13.73 -10.01
CA GLY A 35 -6.40 14.06 -11.42
C GLY A 35 -6.16 15.57 -11.68
N GLN A 36 -6.04 16.39 -10.63
CA GLN A 36 -5.84 17.82 -10.84
C GLN A 36 -4.44 18.08 -11.39
N ARG A 37 -4.39 18.71 -12.57
CA ARG A 37 -3.12 19.22 -13.11
C ARG A 37 -2.60 20.30 -12.18
N PRO A 38 -1.39 20.14 -11.61
CA PRO A 38 -0.80 21.22 -10.85
C PRO A 38 -0.62 22.46 -11.75
N GLY A 39 -0.71 23.64 -11.15
CA GLY A 39 -0.22 24.86 -11.80
C GLY A 39 1.29 24.78 -12.03
N MET A 40 1.82 25.65 -12.90
CA MET A 40 3.22 25.65 -13.37
C MET A 40 4.31 25.62 -12.26
N PHE A 41 3.96 25.94 -11.01
CA PHE A 41 4.88 26.03 -9.87
C PHE A 41 4.45 25.21 -8.64
N LYS A 42 3.53 24.26 -8.77
CA LYS A 42 3.05 23.45 -7.64
C LYS A 42 3.27 21.97 -7.88
N SER A 43 3.67 21.24 -6.84
CA SER A 43 3.56 19.79 -6.83
C SER A 43 2.11 19.41 -6.54
N ALA A 44 1.63 18.32 -7.13
CA ALA A 44 0.32 17.75 -6.84
C ALA A 44 0.48 16.31 -6.35
N ILE A 45 -0.34 15.90 -5.39
CA ILE A 45 -0.40 14.52 -4.92
C ILE A 45 -1.11 13.70 -6.00
N VAL A 46 -0.40 12.85 -6.72
CA VAL A 46 -1.02 12.02 -7.78
C VAL A 46 -1.82 10.86 -7.18
N PHE A 47 -1.35 10.34 -6.04
CA PHE A 47 -1.88 9.16 -5.37
C PHE A 47 -1.60 9.27 -3.87
N SER A 48 -2.60 8.97 -3.06
CA SER A 48 -2.47 8.84 -1.60
C SER A 48 -3.44 7.80 -1.09
N GLY A 49 -3.08 7.10 -0.03
CA GLY A 49 -3.95 6.10 0.58
C GLY A 49 -3.40 5.54 1.87
N SER A 50 -4.24 4.79 2.57
CA SER A 50 -3.90 4.13 3.82
C SER A 50 -4.79 2.92 4.05
N THR A 51 -4.34 2.05 4.95
CA THR A 51 -5.10 0.91 5.46
C THR A 51 -4.61 0.57 6.84
N LYS A 52 -5.47 -0.05 7.65
CA LYS A 52 -5.00 -0.73 8.84
C LYS A 52 -4.32 -2.04 8.46
N LEU A 53 -3.24 -2.37 9.16
CA LEU A 53 -2.61 -3.69 9.06
C LEU A 53 -3.37 -4.68 9.95
N PRO A 54 -3.47 -5.96 9.53
CA PRO A 54 -4.03 -6.99 10.38
C PRO A 54 -3.13 -7.20 11.62
N ASP A 55 -3.77 -7.53 12.74
CA ASP A 55 -3.14 -7.63 14.07
C ASP A 55 -3.66 -8.82 14.90
N ASN A 56 -4.52 -9.68 14.31
CA ASN A 56 -5.20 -10.77 15.01
C ASN A 56 -4.33 -12.02 15.30
N SER A 57 -3.05 -12.03 14.93
CA SER A 57 -2.09 -13.08 15.26
C SER A 57 -0.65 -12.54 15.26
N GLY A 58 0.30 -13.30 15.81
CA GLY A 58 1.70 -12.86 15.94
C GLY A 58 2.38 -12.46 14.62
N GLU A 59 2.01 -13.10 13.51
CA GLU A 59 2.57 -12.81 12.18
C GLU A 59 1.67 -11.92 11.32
N ALA A 60 0.49 -11.54 11.82
CA ALA A 60 -0.52 -10.84 11.04
C ALA A 60 0.04 -9.55 10.44
N THR A 61 0.62 -8.70 11.28
CA THR A 61 1.15 -7.41 10.88
C THR A 61 2.26 -7.57 9.85
N TRP A 62 3.16 -8.54 10.05
CA TRP A 62 4.25 -8.81 9.11
C TRP A 62 3.73 -9.21 7.73
N ILE A 63 2.76 -10.14 7.67
CA ILE A 63 2.11 -10.55 6.41
C ILE A 63 1.43 -9.34 5.75
N GLY A 64 0.77 -8.49 6.54
CA GLY A 64 0.16 -7.24 6.10
C GLY A 64 1.15 -6.29 5.45
N VAL A 65 2.26 -6.02 6.12
CA VAL A 65 3.34 -5.16 5.59
C VAL A 65 3.86 -5.72 4.28
N GLN A 66 4.18 -7.01 4.22
CA GLN A 66 4.71 -7.63 3.00
C GLN A 66 3.73 -7.51 1.82
N HIS A 67 2.45 -7.78 2.05
CA HIS A 67 1.41 -7.68 1.02
C HIS A 67 1.29 -6.26 0.46
N TRP A 68 1.12 -5.27 1.34
CA TRP A 68 0.93 -3.88 0.92
C TRP A 68 2.20 -3.25 0.36
N CYS A 69 3.37 -3.57 0.90
CA CYS A 69 4.66 -3.16 0.32
C CYS A 69 4.87 -3.72 -1.09
N GLY A 70 4.35 -4.92 -1.39
CA GLY A 70 4.29 -5.46 -2.76
C GLY A 70 3.47 -4.56 -3.69
N CYS A 71 2.26 -4.18 -3.27
CA CYS A 71 1.39 -3.26 -4.01
C CYS A 71 2.06 -1.90 -4.26
N LEU A 72 2.60 -1.29 -3.20
CA LEU A 72 3.27 0.00 -3.26
C LEU A 72 4.53 -0.03 -4.14
N SER A 73 5.27 -1.15 -4.16
CA SER A 73 6.41 -1.34 -5.07
C SER A 73 5.99 -1.30 -6.54
N GLU A 74 4.87 -1.93 -6.90
CA GLU A 74 4.33 -1.85 -8.26
C GLU A 74 3.82 -0.46 -8.61
N LEU A 75 3.15 0.21 -7.67
CA LEU A 75 2.69 1.59 -7.86
C LEU A 75 3.87 2.55 -8.03
N ARG A 76 4.93 2.43 -7.23
CA ARG A 76 6.15 3.22 -7.34
C ARG A 76 6.86 3.01 -8.67
N ARG A 77 6.91 1.77 -9.18
CA ARG A 77 7.44 1.50 -10.54
C ARG A 77 6.62 2.16 -11.63
N LEU A 78 5.29 2.18 -11.50
CA LEU A 78 4.40 2.87 -12.44
C LEU A 78 4.55 4.40 -12.35
N LEU A 79 4.76 4.93 -11.14
CA LEU A 79 4.89 6.35 -10.82
C LEU A 79 6.35 6.75 -10.60
N ASN A 80 7.27 6.23 -11.42
CA ASN A 80 8.71 6.34 -11.20
C ASN A 80 9.28 7.77 -11.29
N SER A 81 8.50 8.72 -11.78
CA SER A 81 8.85 10.15 -11.85
C SER A 81 8.30 10.98 -10.69
N CYS A 82 7.55 10.36 -9.78
CA CYS A 82 6.96 11.04 -8.62
C CYS A 82 7.84 10.87 -7.38
N ASP A 83 7.82 11.88 -6.51
CA ASP A 83 8.30 11.72 -5.15
C ASP A 83 7.38 10.73 -4.40
N TRP A 84 7.98 9.89 -3.55
CA TRP A 84 7.28 8.80 -2.86
C TRP A 84 7.59 8.81 -1.37
N SER A 85 6.55 8.73 -0.54
CA SER A 85 6.66 8.49 0.89
C SER A 85 5.60 7.49 1.33
N ALA A 86 5.97 6.63 2.29
CA ALA A 86 5.06 5.70 2.93
C ALA A 86 5.66 5.30 4.28
N SER A 87 4.81 5.08 5.26
CA SER A 87 5.22 4.72 6.62
C SER A 87 4.26 3.70 7.22
N VAL A 88 4.72 3.00 8.25
CA VAL A 88 3.92 2.14 9.14
C VAL A 88 4.16 2.62 10.55
N GLU A 89 3.10 3.05 11.26
CA GLU A 89 3.20 3.52 12.66
C GLU A 89 4.35 4.53 12.87
N ASP A 90 4.42 5.57 12.02
CA ASP A 90 5.47 6.61 12.00
C ASP A 90 6.89 6.13 11.62
N HIS A 91 7.06 4.86 11.25
CA HIS A 91 8.31 4.36 10.68
C HIS A 91 8.28 4.43 9.16
N ASP A 92 9.14 5.26 8.59
CA ASP A 92 9.31 5.36 7.14
C ASP A 92 9.73 4.02 6.54
N LEU A 93 9.08 3.65 5.44
CA LEU A 93 9.47 2.48 4.66
C LEU A 93 10.67 2.82 3.78
N HIS A 94 11.70 1.98 3.84
CA HIS A 94 12.86 2.09 2.97
C HIS A 94 12.64 1.32 1.66
N TRP A 95 13.16 1.91 0.59
CA TRP A 95 12.96 1.41 -0.77
C TRP A 95 14.30 1.28 -1.45
N ASP A 96 14.47 0.21 -2.20
CA ASP A 96 15.63 0.04 -3.06
C ASP A 96 15.52 0.97 -4.28
N SER A 97 16.55 1.79 -4.50
CA SER A 97 16.56 2.81 -5.55
C SER A 97 16.70 2.24 -6.96
N LEU A 98 17.25 1.02 -7.11
CA LEU A 98 17.46 0.38 -8.41
C LEU A 98 16.20 -0.37 -8.88
N THR A 99 15.59 -1.12 -7.98
CA THR A 99 14.42 -1.96 -8.25
C THR A 99 13.09 -1.25 -7.99
N LEU A 100 13.14 -0.10 -7.32
CA LEU A 100 11.98 0.68 -6.85
C LEU A 100 11.01 -0.18 -6.02
N ALA A 101 11.55 -1.17 -5.31
CA ALA A 101 10.80 -2.11 -4.49
C ALA A 101 11.09 -1.89 -3.00
N TYR A 102 10.15 -2.32 -2.16
CA TYR A 102 10.38 -2.38 -0.72
C TYR A 102 11.53 -3.35 -0.42
N ASP A 103 12.47 -2.90 0.40
CA ASP A 103 13.60 -3.69 0.86
C ASP A 103 13.56 -3.76 2.39
N PRO A 104 13.08 -4.87 2.98
CA PRO A 104 12.98 -5.01 4.44
C PRO A 104 14.35 -5.12 5.13
N GLN A 105 15.46 -5.16 4.38
CA GLN A 105 16.82 -5.28 4.92
C GLN A 105 17.56 -3.94 5.04
N LYS A 106 16.97 -2.85 4.54
CA LYS A 106 17.50 -1.48 4.65
C LYS A 106 16.62 -0.66 5.59
#